data_AF-A0A9Q4XRR8-F1
#
_entry.id   AF-A0A9Q4XRR8-F1
#
_cell.length_a   1.000
_cell.length_b   1.000
_cell.length_c   1.000
_cell.angle_alpha   90.00
_cell.angle_beta   90.00
_cell.angle_gamma   90.00
#
_symmetry.space_group_name_H-M   'P 1'
#
loop_
_entity.id
_entity.type
_entity.pdbx_description
1 polymer ?
#
loop_
_entity_poly.entity_id
_entity_poly.type
_entity_poly.pdbx_seq_one_letter_code
_entity_poly.pdbx_strand_id
1 'polypeptide(L)'
;MSGPAGMNVGETITLTAAVEPADAESYTLAWSVDDESIATIDSKTGVLTGVAAGSAGAVCTAQNSDGSKVASEAHAVTVTAPE
;
A
#
# COMPACT_ATOMS: atom_id res chain seq x y z
N MET A 1 -3.00 -3.77 -8.02
CA MET A 1 -3.24 -3.71 -6.56
C MET A 1 -4.74 -3.54 -6.31
N SER A 2 -5.27 -4.22 -5.30
CA SER A 2 -6.70 -4.22 -4.95
C SER A 2 -6.87 -3.92 -3.46
N GLY A 3 -7.77 -2.99 -3.17
CA GLY A 3 -8.10 -2.53 -1.82
C GLY A 3 -9.06 -1.35 -1.86
N PRO A 4 -9.62 -0.95 -0.70
CA PRO A 4 -10.46 0.23 -0.63
C PRO A 4 -9.60 1.50 -0.79
N ALA A 5 -10.07 2.41 -1.64
CA ALA A 5 -9.46 3.72 -1.85
C ALA A 5 -9.94 4.78 -0.84
N GLY A 6 -10.79 4.40 0.13
CA GLY A 6 -11.37 5.30 1.10
C GLY A 6 -11.38 4.66 2.48
N MET A 7 -11.02 5.43 3.50
CA MET A 7 -11.01 4.99 4.90
C MET A 7 -11.28 6.17 5.84
N ASN A 8 -11.59 5.87 7.10
CA ASN A 8 -11.70 6.88 8.15
C ASN A 8 -10.37 7.08 8.91
N VAL A 9 -10.21 8.24 9.54
CA VAL A 9 -9.08 8.49 10.45
C VAL A 9 -9.10 7.45 11.58
N GLY A 10 -7.98 6.77 11.81
CA GLY A 10 -7.82 5.68 12.78
C GLY A 10 -8.23 4.30 12.26
N GLU A 11 -8.83 4.21 11.07
CA GLU A 11 -9.16 2.93 10.45
C GLU A 11 -7.89 2.25 9.90
N THR A 12 -7.97 0.94 9.69
CA THR A 12 -6.91 0.16 9.05
C THR A 12 -7.50 -0.66 7.91
N ILE A 13 -6.86 -0.59 6.74
CA ILE A 13 -7.22 -1.37 5.56
C ILE A 13 -6.01 -2.17 5.10
N THR A 14 -6.23 -3.33 4.50
CA THR A 14 -5.13 -4.13 3.93
C THR A 14 -5.17 -4.03 2.42
N LEU A 15 -4.08 -3.55 1.83
CA LEU A 15 -3.91 -3.56 0.38
C LEU A 15 -3.30 -4.89 -0.04
N THR A 16 -3.83 -5.45 -1.12
CA THR A 16 -3.32 -6.68 -1.72
C THR A 16 -2.76 -6.39 -3.11
N ALA A 17 -1.55 -6.87 -3.37
CA ALA A 17 -0.95 -6.82 -4.71
C ALA A 17 -0.74 -8.25 -5.18
N ALA A 18 -1.24 -8.55 -6.38
CA ALA A 18 -0.99 -9.81 -7.07
C ALA A 18 0.13 -9.56 -8.07
N VAL A 19 1.23 -10.28 -7.93
CA VAL A 19 2.35 -10.26 -8.90
C VAL A 19 2.24 -11.56 -9.69
N GLU A 20 1.97 -11.46 -10.99
CA GLU A 20 1.96 -12.61 -11.89
C GLU A 20 3.28 -12.70 -12.68
N PRO A 21 3.84 -13.91 -12.84
CA PRO A 21 3.30 -15.21 -12.42
C PRO A 21 3.49 -15.47 -10.92
N ALA A 22 2.47 -16.01 -10.25
CA ALA A 22 2.53 -16.41 -8.83
C ALA A 22 3.59 -17.49 -8.52
N ASP A 23 4.21 -18.05 -9.56
CA ASP A 23 5.18 -19.16 -9.53
C ASP A 23 6.60 -18.71 -9.20
N ALA A 24 6.91 -17.40 -9.23
CA ALA A 24 8.20 -16.98 -8.70
C ALA A 24 8.09 -16.79 -7.19
N GLU A 25 8.46 -17.87 -6.50
CA GLU A 25 8.68 -18.00 -5.07
C GLU A 25 9.72 -17.01 -4.50
N SER A 26 10.09 -15.96 -5.24
CA SER A 26 11.22 -15.09 -5.00
C SER A 26 10.90 -13.61 -5.14
N TYR A 27 9.63 -13.20 -5.03
CA TYR A 27 9.29 -11.77 -4.99
C TYR A 27 9.03 -11.28 -3.58
N THR A 28 9.59 -10.13 -3.23
CA THR A 28 9.23 -9.39 -2.02
C THR A 28 8.43 -8.16 -2.42
N LEU A 29 7.28 -7.97 -1.78
CA LEU A 29 6.50 -6.75 -1.88
C LEU A 29 7.03 -5.74 -0.87
N ALA A 30 7.31 -4.52 -1.35
CA ALA A 30 7.66 -3.38 -0.52
C ALA A 30 6.58 -2.32 -0.68
N TRP A 31 5.91 -2.00 0.42
CA TRP A 31 4.86 -0.98 0.47
C TRP A 31 5.41 0.33 1.04
N SER A 32 4.92 1.45 0.50
CA SER A 32 5.26 2.80 0.95
C SER A 32 4.07 3.73 0.69
N VAL A 33 4.10 4.93 1.27
CA VAL A 33 3.04 5.94 1.14
C VAL A 33 3.70 7.30 0.93
N ASP A 34 3.09 8.14 0.10
CA ASP A 34 3.62 9.47 -0.22
C ASP A 34 3.55 10.43 0.98
N ASP A 35 2.53 10.29 1.82
CA ASP A 35 2.25 11.16 2.97
C ASP A 35 1.96 10.38 4.27
N GLU A 36 3.00 10.10 5.05
CA GLU A 36 2.89 9.44 6.36
C GLU A 36 2.12 10.27 7.41
N SER A 37 1.95 11.57 7.17
CA SER A 37 1.13 12.45 8.01
C SER A 37 -0.37 12.21 7.83
N ILE A 38 -0.79 11.63 6.70
CA ILE A 38 -2.18 11.36 6.35
C ILE A 38 -2.49 9.87 6.55
N ALA A 39 -1.62 8.98 6.08
CA ALA A 39 -1.77 7.54 6.25
C ALA A 39 -0.40 6.85 6.31
N THR A 40 -0.27 5.78 7.08
CA THR A 40 0.97 4.98 7.20
C THR A 40 0.73 3.56 6.72
N ILE A 41 1.67 2.98 5.96
CA ILE A 41 1.54 1.59 5.47
C ILE A 41 2.66 0.70 5.99
N ASP A 42 2.31 -0.51 6.41
CA ASP A 42 3.29 -1.53 6.77
C ASP A 42 3.93 -2.09 5.50
N SER A 43 5.23 -1.87 5.37
CA SER A 43 6.03 -2.22 4.18
C SER A 43 6.09 -3.72 3.87
N LYS A 44 5.72 -4.60 4.81
CA LYS A 44 5.77 -6.06 4.66
C LYS A 44 4.41 -6.69 4.44
N THR A 45 3.39 -6.19 5.14
CA THR A 45 2.03 -6.76 5.15
C THR A 45 1.05 -6.00 4.26
N GLY A 46 1.35 -4.76 3.89
CA GLY A 46 0.46 -3.90 3.10
C GLY A 46 -0.71 -3.32 3.92
N VAL A 47 -0.61 -3.32 5.25
CA VAL A 47 -1.63 -2.75 6.14
C VAL A 47 -1.47 -1.24 6.20
N LEU A 48 -2.43 -0.51 5.65
CA LEU A 48 -2.51 0.95 5.64
C LEU A 48 -3.39 1.43 6.80
N THR A 49 -2.90 2.40 7.57
CA THR A 49 -3.56 3.01 8.72
C THR A 49 -3.80 4.49 8.44
N GLY A 50 -5.03 4.96 8.63
CA GLY A 50 -5.38 6.37 8.47
C GLY A 50 -4.94 7.18 9.69
N VAL A 51 -4.11 8.20 9.51
CA VAL A 51 -3.59 9.06 10.60
C VAL A 51 -4.36 10.38 10.65
N ALA A 52 -4.61 11.02 9.52
CA ALA A 52 -5.30 12.30 9.43
C ALA A 52 -6.11 12.38 8.14
N ALA A 53 -7.15 13.23 8.13
CA ALA A 53 -7.97 13.41 6.95
C ALA A 53 -7.18 14.09 5.81
N GLY A 54 -7.27 13.54 4.61
CA GLY A 54 -6.48 13.96 3.46
C GLY A 54 -6.45 12.92 2.35
N SER A 55 -5.60 13.12 1.35
CA SER A 55 -5.35 12.14 0.30
C SER A 55 -3.90 11.68 0.39
N ALA A 56 -3.67 10.37 0.37
CA ALA A 56 -2.34 9.77 0.40
C ALA A 56 -2.19 8.78 -0.76
N GLY A 57 -1.02 8.75 -1.40
CA GLY A 57 -0.71 7.76 -2.43
C GLY A 57 0.02 6.57 -1.84
N ALA A 58 -0.62 5.39 -1.76
CA ALA A 58 0.06 4.15 -1.40
C ALA A 58 0.76 3.55 -2.63
N VAL A 59 2.03 3.22 -2.51
CA VAL A 59 2.85 2.65 -3.58
C VAL A 59 3.29 1.25 -3.17
N CYS A 60 3.03 0.28 -4.04
CA CYS A 60 3.50 -1.10 -3.91
C CYS A 60 4.59 -1.34 -4.95
N THR A 61 5.77 -1.79 -4.52
CA THR A 61 6.85 -2.21 -5.41
C THR A 61 7.11 -3.69 -5.21
N ALA A 62 6.99 -4.48 -6.27
CA ALA A 62 7.44 -5.86 -6.30
C ALA A 62 8.92 -5.91 -6.71
N GLN A 63 9.73 -6.63 -5.95
CA GLN A 63 11.16 -6.82 -6.20
C GLN A 63 11.48 -8.31 -6.24
N ASN A 64 12.36 -8.72 -7.15
CA ASN A 64 12.95 -10.06 -7.18
C ASN A 64 13.88 -10.30 -5.98
N SER A 65 14.27 -11.56 -5.77
CA SER A 65 15.29 -11.97 -4.79
C SER A 65 16.64 -11.28 -5.01
N ASP A 66 16.93 -10.88 -6.25
CA ASP A 66 18.10 -10.08 -6.64
C ASP A 66 17.93 -8.57 -6.38
N GLY A 67 16.79 -8.13 -5.82
CA GLY A 67 16.48 -6.72 -5.54
C GLY A 67 16.03 -5.91 -6.76
N SER A 68 15.98 -6.52 -7.96
CA SER A 68 15.48 -5.85 -9.17
C SER A 68 13.97 -5.60 -9.08
N LYS A 69 13.53 -4.38 -9.39
CA LYS A 69 12.11 -4.00 -9.44
C LYS A 69 11.44 -4.69 -10.62
N VAL A 70 10.42 -5.50 -10.35
CA VAL A 70 9.66 -6.22 -11.38
C VAL A 70 8.31 -5.57 -11.67
N ALA A 71 7.70 -4.95 -10.68
CA ALA A 71 6.46 -4.20 -10.84
C ALA A 71 6.39 -3.05 -9.83
N SER A 72 5.64 -2.01 -10.17
CA SER A 72 5.33 -0.91 -9.28
C SER A 72 3.92 -0.43 -9.58
N GLU A 73 3.09 -0.35 -8.56
CA GLU A 73 1.72 0.14 -8.65
C GLU A 73 1.49 1.21 -7.60
N ALA A 74 0.65 2.19 -7.92
CA ALA A 74 0.22 3.22 -6.99
C ALA A 74 -1.31 3.18 -6.84
N HIS A 75 -1.79 3.41 -5.63
CA HIS A 75 -3.21 3.48 -5.28
C HIS A 75 -3.44 4.71 -4.43
N ALA A 76 -4.28 5.61 -4.94
CA ALA A 76 -4.71 6.77 -4.20
C ALA A 76 -5.70 6.33 -3.11
N VAL A 77 -5.46 6.77 -1.88
CA VAL A 77 -6.32 6.53 -0.74
C VAL A 77 -6.76 7.86 -0.15
N THR A 78 -8.05 8.01 0.11
CA THR A 78 -8.63 9.17 0.74
C THR A 78 -9.00 8.82 2.17
N VAL A 79 -8.41 9.54 3.13
CA VAL A 79 -8.73 9.44 4.54
C VAL A 79 -9.74 10.53 4.87
N THR A 80 -10.87 10.13 5.44
CA THR A 80 -11.98 11.03 5.77
C THR A 80 -12.07 11.19 7.28
N ALA A 81 -12.19 12.43 7.76
CA ALA A 81 -12.45 12.67 9.18
C ALA A 81 -13.83 12.08 9.55
N PRO A 82 -13.99 11.49 10.74
CA PRO A 82 -15.32 11.21 11.27
C PRO A 82 -16.07 12.54 11.44
N GLU A 83 -17.32 12.60 10.98
CA GLU A 83 -18.23 13.74 11.22
C GLU A 83 -18.58 13.89 12.71
#